data_AF-A0A0F9BAC0-F1
#
_entry.id   AF-A0A0F9BAC0-F1
#
_cell.length_a   1.000
_cell.length_b   1.000
_cell.length_c   1.000
_cell.angle_alpha   90.00
_cell.angle_beta   90.00
_cell.angle_gamma   90.00
#
_symmetry.space_group_name_H-M   'P 1'
#
loop_
_entity.id
_entity.type
_entity.pdbx_description
1 polymer ?
#
loop_
_entity_poly.entity_id
_entity_poly.type
_entity_poly.pdbx_seq_one_letter_code
_entity_poly.pdbx_strand_id
1 'polypeptide(L)' 'MIHLGYDVKCQQNVAFYNGQKLYFQYSNRAHKIFKGLYAVSKKVKGALPYTHKVEYSHKAWSDLLSVAQ' A
#
# COMPACT_ATOMS: atom_id res chain seq x y z
N MET A 1 -8.54 -7.22 4.03
CA MET A 1 -8.25 -6.26 2.93
C MET A 1 -6.99 -5.51 3.27
N ILE A 2 -6.07 -5.37 2.32
CA ILE A 2 -4.91 -4.47 2.48
C ILE A 2 -5.37 -3.07 2.01
N HIS A 3 -5.15 -2.07 2.84
CA HIS A 3 -5.39 -0.66 2.50
C HIS A 3 -4.09 -0.05 2.02
N LEU A 4 -4.09 0.52 0.83
CA LEU A 4 -2.97 1.25 0.25
C LEU A 4 -3.31 2.74 0.34
N GLY A 5 -2.32 3.56 0.67
CA GLY A 5 -2.50 5.00 0.74
C GLY A 5 -1.21 5.75 0.54
N TYR A 6 -1.33 7.07 0.65
CA TYR A 6 -0.20 7.99 0.62
C TYR A 6 -0.28 8.89 1.85
N ASP A 7 0.78 8.88 2.66
CA ASP A 7 0.93 9.78 3.81
C ASP A 7 1.49 11.11 3.31
N VAL A 8 0.61 12.12 3.26
CA VAL A 8 0.96 13.46 2.74
C VAL A 8 1.97 14.17 3.64
N LYS A 9 1.96 13.92 4.95
CA LYS A 9 2.87 14.58 5.89
C LYS A 9 4.29 14.08 5.72
N CYS A 10 4.45 12.77 5.57
CA CYS A 10 5.75 12.13 5.39
C CYS A 10 6.13 11.92 3.92
N GLN A 11 5.28 12.37 2.98
CA GLN A 11 5.44 12.22 1.53
C GLN A 11 5.76 10.80 1.05
N GLN A 12 5.14 9.78 1.65
CA GLN A 12 5.48 8.37 1.40
C GLN A 12 4.25 7.49 1.23
N ASN A 13 4.40 6.40 0.48
CA ASN A 13 3.35 5.39 0.38
C ASN A 13 3.21 4.67 1.72
N VAL A 14 1.99 4.20 1.99
CA VAL A 14 1.67 3.42 3.18
C VAL A 14 0.77 2.23 2.83
N ALA A 15 0.91 1.15 3.59
CA ALA A 15 0.04 -0.01 3.51
C ALA A 15 -0.42 -0.39 4.91
N PHE A 16 -1.68 -0.78 5.05
CA PHE A 16 -2.27 -1.17 6.33
C PHE A 16 -3.03 -2.48 6.18
N TYR A 17 -2.74 -3.42 7.06
CA TYR A 17 -3.44 -4.70 7.13
C TYR A 17 -3.40 -5.23 8.56
N ASN A 18 -4.55 -5.64 9.08
CA ASN A 18 -4.68 -6.31 10.39
C ASN A 18 -3.99 -5.57 11.55
N GLY A 19 -4.14 -4.24 11.63
CA GLY A 19 -3.52 -3.42 12.68
C GLY A 19 -2.05 -3.04 12.42
N GLN A 20 -1.39 -3.68 11.45
CA GLN A 20 -0.02 -3.35 11.07
C GLN A 20 -0.01 -2.28 9.98
N LYS A 21 0.74 -1.18 10.21
CA LYS A 21 1.00 -0.13 9.24
C LYS A 21 2.44 -0.19 8.77
N LEU A 22 2.64 -0.21 7.45
CA LEU A 22 3.94 -0.20 6.79
C LEU A 22 4.15 1.14 6.10
N TYR A 23 5.39 1.64 6.15
CA TYR A 23 5.85 2.82 5.44
C TYR A 23 6.89 2.41 4.40
N PHE A 24 6.89 3.14 3.28
CA PHE A 24 7.72 2.79 2.14
C PHE A 24 8.51 4.00 1.67
N GLN A 25 9.83 3.93 1.77
CA GLN A 25 10.70 4.85 1.05
C GLN A 25 10.60 4.63 -0.45
N TYR A 26 10.87 5.69 -1.20
CA TYR A 26 10.87 5.64 -2.65
C TYR A 26 11.99 4.72 -3.15
N SER A 27 11.60 3.58 -3.73
CA SER A 27 12.50 2.69 -4.44
C SER A 27 11.82 2.13 -5.68
N ASN A 28 12.62 1.78 -6.69
CA ASN A 28 12.10 1.18 -7.92
C ASN A 28 11.33 -0.12 -7.64
N ARG A 29 11.76 -0.90 -6.65
CA ARG A 29 11.10 -2.14 -6.25
C ARG A 29 9.75 -1.86 -5.59
N ALA A 30 9.70 -0.94 -4.61
CA ALA A 30 8.44 -0.54 -3.98
C ALA A 30 7.47 0.06 -4.99
N HIS A 31 7.94 0.91 -5.91
CA HIS A 31 7.10 1.50 -6.96
C HIS A 31 6.45 0.43 -7.86
N LYS A 32 7.20 -0.59 -8.29
CA LYS A 32 6.66 -1.69 -9.10
C LYS A 32 5.59 -2.48 -8.34
N ILE A 33 5.83 -2.80 -7.07
CA ILE A 33 4.88 -3.52 -6.21
C ILE A 33 3.58 -2.70 -6.07
N PHE A 34 3.69 -1.41 -5.70
CA PHE A 34 2.53 -0.54 -5.56
C PHE A 34 1.75 -0.40 -6.87
N LYS A 35 2.43 -0.22 -8.01
CA LYS A 35 1.77 -0.13 -9.32
C LYS A 35 0.95 -1.40 -9.63
N GLY A 36 1.51 -2.57 -9.35
CA GLY A 36 0.81 -3.85 -9.52
C GLY A 36 -0.42 -3.96 -8.62
N LEU A 37 -0.29 -3.59 -7.35
CA LEU A 37 -1.40 -3.63 -6.40
C LEU A 37 -2.48 -2.58 -6.72
N TYR A 38 -2.10 -1.38 -7.17
CA TYR A 38 -3.04 -0.34 -7.58
C TYR A 38 -3.88 -0.77 -8.78
N ALA A 39 -3.30 -1.49 -9.74
CA ALA A 39 -4.00 -1.97 -10.93
C ALA A 39 -5.18 -2.91 -10.61
N VAL A 40 -5.10 -3.65 -9.50
CA VAL A 40 -6.16 -4.57 -9.05
C VAL A 40 -6.93 -4.04 -7.83
N SER A 41 -6.60 -2.83 -7.37
CA SER A 41 -7.23 -2.21 -6.22
C SER A 41 -8.55 -1.53 -6.58
N LYS A 42 -9.38 -1.28 -5.57
CA LYS A 42 -10.58 -0.44 -5.67
C LYS A 42 -10.40 0.82 -4.83
N LYS A 43 -10.78 1.97 -5.37
CA LYS A 43 -10.81 3.23 -4.60
C LYS A 43 -11.80 3.09 -3.43
N VAL A 44 -11.41 3.58 -2.26
CA VAL A 44 -12.30 3.59 -1.08
C VAL A 44 -13.09 4.90 -1.05
N LYS A 45 -14.42 4.83 -1.18
CA LYS A 45 -15.30 6.00 -1.04
C LYS A 45 -15.35 6.44 0.42
N GLY A 46 -15.26 7.75 0.68
CA GLY A 46 -15.32 8.33 2.02
C GLY A 46 -14.03 8.24 2.85
N ALA A 47 -12.94 7.71 2.28
CA ALA A 47 -11.62 7.68 2.91
C ALA A 47 -10.75 8.88 2.48
N LEU A 48 -9.56 9.00 3.08
CA LEU A 48 -8.56 9.99 2.67
C LEU A 48 -8.24 9.89 1.17
N PRO A 49 -7.86 11.00 0.51
CA PRO A 49 -7.37 10.99 -0.86
C PRO A 49 -6.31 9.90 -1.07
N TYR A 50 -6.32 9.27 -2.24
CA TYR A 50 -5.39 8.18 -2.61
C TYR A 50 -5.53 6.88 -1.79
N THR A 51 -6.62 6.70 -1.04
CA THR A 51 -6.89 5.43 -0.35
C THR A 51 -7.50 4.41 -1.31
N HIS A 52 -6.81 3.29 -1.46
CA HIS A 52 -7.23 2.14 -2.23
C HIS A 52 -7.30 0.90 -1.33
N LYS A 53 -8.13 -0.06 -1.70
CA LYS A 53 -8.19 -1.37 -1.04
C LYS A 53 -7.95 -2.48 -2.05
N VAL A 54 -7.12 -3.43 -1.69
CA VAL A 54 -6.87 -4.65 -2.47
C VAL A 54 -7.16 -5.87 -1.60
N GLU A 55 -7.64 -6.94 -2.23
CA GLU A 55 -7.84 -8.21 -1.53
C GLU A 55 -6.51 -8.68 -0.94
N TYR A 56 -6.60 -9.25 0.25
CA TYR A 56 -5.41 -9.80 0.89
C TYR A 56 -4.97 -11.04 0.13
N SER A 57 -3.67 -11.11 -0.19
CA SER A 57 -3.01 -12.37 -0.48
C SER A 57 -1.70 -12.41 0.30
N HIS A 58 -1.31 -13.61 0.72
CA HIS A 58 -0.05 -13.81 1.43
C HIS A 58 1.13 -13.28 0.60
N LYS A 59 1.11 -13.51 -0.73
CA LYS A 59 2.12 -12.98 -1.65
C LYS A 59 2.16 -11.45 -1.65
N ALA A 60 1.02 -10.78 -1.80
CA ALA A 60 0.97 -9.31 -1.82
C ALA A 60 1.50 -8.70 -0.53
N TRP A 61 1.13 -9.27 0.62
CA TRP A 61 1.60 -8.77 1.91
C TRP A 61 3.10 -9.06 2.13
N SER A 62 3.58 -10.24 1.75
CA SER A 62 5.00 -10.58 1.79
C SER A 62 5.85 -9.68 0.88
N ASP A 63 5.38 -9.41 -0.34
CA ASP A 63 6.03 -8.49 -1.28
C ASP A 63 6.15 -7.09 -0.65
N LEU A 64 5.09 -6.59 -0.01
CA LEU A 64 5.11 -5.33 0.73
C LEU A 64 6.10 -5.37 1.91
N LEU A 65 6.07 -6.39 2.76
CA LEU A 65 7.02 -6.52 3.87
C LEU A 65 8.48 -6.50 3.39
N SER A 66 8.77 -7.10 2.22
CA SER A 66 10.13 -7.15 1.66
C SER A 66 10.71 -5.78 1.26
N VAL A 67 9.88 -4.74 1.20
CA VAL A 67 10.28 -3.38 0.82
C VAL A 67 9.82 -2.32 1.83
N ALA A 68 9.24 -2.74 2.95
CA ALA A 68 8.88 -1.86 4.05
C ALA A 68 10.13 -1.48 4.87
N GLN A 69 10.05 -0.32 5.52
CA GLN A 69 11.11 0.18 6.41
C GLN A 69 10.84 -0.13 7.87
#